data_AF-A0A0N0E4L9-F1
#
_entry.id   AF-A0A0N0E4L9-F1
#
_cell.length_a   1.000
_cell.length_b   1.000
_cell.length_c   1.000
_cell.angle_alpha   90.00
_cell.angle_beta   90.00
_cell.angle_gamma   90.00
#
_symmetry.space_group_name_H-M   'P 1'
#
loop_
_entity.id
_entity.type
_entity.pdbx_description
1 polymer ?
#
loop_
_entity_poly.entity_id
_entity_poly.type
_entity_poly.pdbx_seq_one_letter_code
_entity_poly.pdbx_strand_id
1 'polypeptide(L)' 'MQTQPHHAPLEACKRFALEQNRRLFDRAYALQHAAYELLERPDLDAETFSHYQTLKAKAQSQAREAIEHLQLVDRDIA' A
#
# COMPACT_ATOMS: atom_id res chain seq x y z
N MET A 1 -27.05 -31.00 18.18
CA MET A 1 -25.62 -31.25 17.89
C MET A 1 -25.43 -31.03 16.40
N GLN A 2 -24.57 -30.18 15.84
CA GLN A 2 -23.64 -29.14 16.29
C GLN A 2 -23.58 -28.14 15.10
N THR A 3 -23.83 -26.86 15.31
CA THR A 3 -23.53 -25.81 14.32
C THR A 3 -22.10 -25.35 14.57
N GLN A 4 -21.16 -25.81 13.77
CA GLN A 4 -19.75 -25.40 13.86
C GLN A 4 -19.58 -23.99 13.25
N PRO A 5 -19.10 -22.97 14.01
CA PRO A 5 -18.87 -21.64 13.48
C PRO A 5 -17.40 -21.52 13.01
N HIS A 6 -17.01 -22.26 11.98
CA HIS A 6 -15.63 -22.18 11.46
C HIS A 6 -15.41 -21.02 10.46
N HIS A 7 -16.43 -20.22 10.14
CA HIS A 7 -16.34 -19.12 9.17
C HIS A 7 -15.91 -17.76 9.76
N ALA A 8 -16.18 -17.50 11.04
CA ALA A 8 -15.86 -16.21 11.66
C ALA A 8 -14.35 -15.88 11.75
N PRO A 9 -13.44 -16.83 12.02
CA PRO A 9 -12.00 -16.56 12.06
C PRO A 9 -11.43 -16.21 10.67
N LEU A 10 -11.93 -16.86 9.62
CA LEU A 10 -11.46 -16.64 8.25
C LEU A 10 -11.81 -15.22 7.76
N GLU A 11 -13.04 -14.77 8.04
CA GLU A 11 -13.49 -13.41 7.73
C GLU A 11 -12.72 -12.34 8.53
N ALA A 12 -12.38 -12.61 9.79
CA ALA A 12 -11.57 -11.71 10.60
C ALA A 12 -10.13 -11.59 10.06
N CYS A 13 -9.51 -12.71 9.68
CA CYS A 13 -8.19 -12.74 9.05
C CYS A 13 -8.21 -12.00 7.70
N LYS A 14 -9.22 -12.22 6.87
CA LYS A 14 -9.41 -11.52 5.58
C LYS A 14 -9.50 -10.02 5.77
N ARG A 15 -10.35 -9.56 6.69
CA ARG A 15 -10.50 -8.14 7.01
C ARG A 15 -9.19 -7.52 7.47
N PHE A 16 -8.45 -8.20 8.34
CA PHE A 16 -7.15 -7.72 8.81
C PHE A 16 -6.14 -7.60 7.66
N ALA A 17 -6.05 -8.61 6.79
CA ALA A 17 -5.13 -8.58 5.67
C ALA A 17 -5.48 -7.47 4.65
N LEU A 18 -6.77 -7.26 4.37
CA LEU A 18 -7.23 -6.15 3.55
C LEU A 18 -6.95 -4.78 4.19
N GLU A 19 -7.04 -4.67 5.52
CA GLU A 19 -6.70 -3.44 6.22
C GLU A 19 -5.20 -3.13 6.12
N GLN A 20 -4.33 -4.13 6.27
CA GLN A 20 -2.88 -3.95 6.04
C GLN A 20 -2.60 -3.55 4.59
N ASN A 21 -3.30 -4.15 3.64
CA ASN A 21 -3.19 -3.80 2.23
C ASN A 21 -3.55 -2.33 1.97
N ARG A 22 -4.67 -1.88 2.54
CA ARG A 22 -5.10 -0.47 2.47
C ARG A 22 -4.04 0.46 3.04
N ARG A 23 -3.44 0.12 4.20
CA ARG A 23 -2.38 0.94 4.81
C ARG A 23 -1.14 1.07 3.92
N LEU A 24 -0.79 0.03 3.15
CA LEU A 24 0.31 0.12 2.18
C LEU A 24 -0.03 1.06 1.02
N PHE A 25 -1.24 0.99 0.48
CA PHE A 25 -1.71 1.93 -0.54
C PHE A 25 -1.77 3.37 -0.03
N ASP A 26 -2.28 3.61 1.17
CA ASP A 26 -2.34 4.95 1.78
C ASP A 26 -0.93 5.54 1.93
N ARG A 27 0.06 4.74 2.33
CA ARG A 27 1.47 5.17 2.41
C ARG A 27 2.07 5.46 1.04
N ALA A 28 1.82 4.59 0.05
CA ALA A 28 2.28 4.81 -1.31
C ALA A 28 1.70 6.11 -1.90
N TYR A 29 0.40 6.36 -1.66
CA TYR A 29 -0.28 7.58 -2.07
C TYR A 29 0.31 8.82 -1.40
N ALA A 30 0.53 8.79 -0.08
CA ALA A 30 1.13 9.91 0.64
C ALA A 30 2.55 10.24 0.13
N LEU A 31 3.36 9.22 -0.16
CA LEU A 31 4.68 9.42 -0.76
C LEU A 31 4.61 9.99 -2.17
N GLN A 32 3.64 9.56 -2.99
CA GLN A 32 3.40 10.14 -4.31
C GLN A 32 3.01 11.61 -4.21
N HIS A 33 2.07 11.95 -3.32
CA HIS A 33 1.66 13.33 -3.11
C HIS A 33 2.84 14.21 -2.70
N ALA A 34 3.61 13.78 -1.69
CA ALA A 34 4.81 14.48 -1.26
C ALA A 34 5.84 14.64 -2.38
N ALA A 35 6.00 13.62 -3.23
CA ALA A 35 6.87 13.70 -4.39
C ALA A 35 6.38 14.75 -5.40
N TYR A 36 5.08 14.82 -5.67
CA TYR A 36 4.51 15.82 -6.57
C TYR A 36 4.62 17.24 -6.03
N GLU A 37 4.42 17.45 -4.73
CA GLU A 37 4.61 18.77 -4.09
C GLU A 37 6.04 19.29 -4.30
N LEU A 38 7.05 18.41 -4.32
CA LEU A 38 8.43 18.81 -4.64
C LEU A 38 8.60 19.31 -6.08
N LEU A 39 7.83 18.79 -7.03
CA LEU A 39 7.89 19.23 -8.43
C LEU A 39 7.15 20.55 -8.68
N GLU A 40 6.18 20.88 -7.83
CA GLU A 40 5.41 22.14 -7.93
C GLU A 40 6.18 23.34 -7.37
N ARG A 41 7.33 23.11 -6.74
CA ARG A 41 8.18 24.16 -6.19
C ARG A 41 8.82 25.00 -7.31
N PRO A 42 8.71 26.33 -7.26
CA PRO A 42 9.28 27.22 -8.27
C PRO A 42 10.81 27.22 -8.29
N ASP A 43 11.43 26.76 -7.21
CA ASP A 43 12.87 26.62 -6.97
C ASP A 43 13.38 25.18 -7.21
N LEU A 44 12.77 24.43 -8.13
CA LEU A 44 13.18 23.05 -8.43
C LEU A 44 14.65 22.99 -8.87
N ASP A 45 15.48 22.40 -8.01
CA ASP A 45 16.90 22.16 -8.26
C ASP A 45 17.22 20.66 -8.34
N ALA A 46 18.49 20.34 -8.63
CA ALA A 46 18.92 18.95 -8.79
C ALA A 46 18.76 18.13 -7.50
N GLU A 47 18.91 18.75 -6.33
CA GLU A 47 18.73 18.10 -5.04
C GLU A 47 17.25 17.77 -4.79
N THR A 48 16.35 18.74 -5.00
CA THR A 48 14.90 18.57 -4.90
C THR A 48 14.41 17.51 -5.89
N PHE A 49 14.95 17.49 -7.11
CA PHE A 49 14.62 16.46 -8.10
C PHE A 49 15.13 15.06 -7.72
N SER A 50 16.29 14.97 -7.08
CA SER A 50 16.80 13.71 -6.52
C SER A 50 15.90 13.19 -5.38
N HIS A 51 15.43 14.09 -4.52
CA HIS A 51 14.50 13.75 -3.45
C HIS A 51 13.15 13.28 -4.02
N TYR A 52 12.60 13.96 -5.03
CA TYR A 52 11.42 13.51 -5.78
C TYR A 52 11.58 12.06 -6.30
N GLN A 53 12.70 11.76 -6.95
CA GLN A 53 12.96 10.42 -7.49
C GLN A 53 12.99 9.36 -6.39
N THR A 54 13.59 9.68 -5.24
CA THR A 54 13.65 8.79 -4.07
C THR A 54 12.25 8.50 -3.52
N LEU A 55 11.42 9.54 -3.33
CA LEU A 55 10.05 9.38 -2.85
C LEU A 55 9.20 8.57 -3.84
N LYS A 56 9.35 8.83 -5.14
CA LYS A 56 8.65 8.10 -6.20
C LYS A 56 9.02 6.62 -6.23
N ALA A 57 10.31 6.30 -6.14
CA ALA A 57 10.77 4.91 -6.07
C ALA A 57 10.20 4.18 -4.85
N LYS A 58 10.17 4.85 -3.69
CA LYS A 58 9.59 4.30 -2.46
C LYS A 58 8.08 4.08 -2.59
N ALA A 59 7.35 5.03 -3.17
CA ALA A 59 5.92 4.90 -3.42
C ALA A 59 5.63 3.71 -4.36
N GLN A 60 6.41 3.54 -5.43
CA GLN A 60 6.28 2.42 -6.35
C GLN A 60 6.57 1.08 -5.68
N SER A 61 7.57 1.01 -4.80
CA SER A 61 7.86 -0.19 -4.02
C SER A 61 6.68 -0.58 -3.12
N GLN A 62 6.11 0.38 -2.40
CA GLN A 62 4.97 0.13 -1.51
C GLN A 62 3.70 -0.24 -2.27
N ALA A 63 3.45 0.38 -3.42
CA ALA A 63 2.33 0.01 -4.28
C ALA A 63 2.48 -1.41 -4.83
N ARG A 64 3.69 -1.82 -5.22
CA ARG A 64 3.98 -3.19 -5.65
C ARG A 64 3.74 -4.20 -4.54
N GLU A 65 4.27 -3.93 -3.34
CA GLU A 65 4.07 -4.77 -2.16
C GLU A 65 2.57 -4.90 -1.82
N ALA A 66 1.80 -3.81 -1.92
CA ALA A 66 0.35 -3.86 -1.75
C ALA A 66 -0.30 -4.76 -2.82
N ILE A 67 0.07 -4.65 -4.09
CA ILE A 67 -0.50 -5.51 -5.14
C ILE A 67 -0.17 -6.99 -4.87
N GLU A 68 1.07 -7.30 -4.54
CA GLU A 68 1.51 -8.67 -4.22
C GLU A 68 0.77 -9.23 -3.00
N HIS A 69 0.62 -8.42 -1.94
CA HIS A 69 -0.14 -8.79 -0.75
C HIS A 69 -1.61 -9.06 -1.07
N LEU A 70 -2.25 -8.21 -1.90
CA LEU A 70 -3.65 -8.41 -2.28
C LEU A 70 -3.82 -9.72 -3.07
N GLN A 71 -2.91 -10.01 -4.00
CA GLN A 71 -2.92 -11.26 -4.76
C GLN A 71 -2.73 -12.50 -3.88
N LEU A 72 -2.01 -12.40 -2.77
CA LEU A 72 -1.88 -13.50 -1.79
C LEU A 72 -3.19 -13.66 -1.00
N VAL A 73 -3.77 -12.56 -0.51
CA VAL A 73 -5.06 -12.59 0.19
C VAL A 73 -6.17 -13.19 -0.68
N ASP A 74 -6.19 -12.86 -1.97
CA ASP A 74 -7.17 -13.42 -2.92
C ASP A 74 -6.92 -14.91 -3.22
N ARG A 75 -5.67 -15.38 -3.18
CA ARG A 75 -5.32 -16.79 -3.46
C ARG A 75 -5.44 -17.70 -2.24
N ASP A 76 -5.09 -17.24 -1.05
CA ASP A 76 -5.09 -18.03 0.18
C ASP A 76 -6.49 -18.22 0.78
N ILE A 77 -7.48 -17.45 0.29
CA ILE A 77 -8.86 -17.45 0.78
C ILE A 77 -9.86 -17.92 -0.30
N ALA A 78 -9.39 -18.25 -1.52
CA ALA A 78 -10.17 -18.87 -2.59
C ALA A 78 -10.26 -20.39 -2.43
#